data_AF-A0A838K290-F1
#
_entry.id   AF-A0A838K290-F1
#
_cell.length_a   1.000
_cell.length_b   1.000
_cell.length_c   1.000
_cell.angle_alpha   90.00
_cell.angle_beta   90.00
_cell.angle_gamma   90.00
#
_symmetry.space_group_name_H-M   'P 1'
#
loop_
_entity.id
_entity.type
_entity.pdbx_description
1 polymer ?
#
loop_
_entity_poly.entity_id
_entity_poly.type
_entity_poly.pdbx_seq_one_letter_code
_entity_poly.pdbx_strand_id
1 'polypeptide(L)'
;MRPRNFTMVLGVVVLASLLAVSGLAACSAAEGRGSVPAAASARPRGAGDAVATDAGSAGLLPWSPPRLSNPTTIDVATLTPRPGAPRIIRLDPRRDYRIRMPDTALRRPLVILGGRNVVLIGGAISIPYQGPDASIEQRRGLLLIKQTGTVHVEGLLLTGADLSEGIQIASPEAVVQLQNIRVEQLHARDQVRFSDNHPDIVQPWGGVRRLRIGALTGQTNYQGLFLKEALGPIGAVQLWKVNIKGSASGRQLLWREGQFDISVNQVYLEPAKGRSLQQALWGRWTNVLAGPPPNGDFVPRGLAGPNYRSAGYAPGS
;
A
#
# COMPACT_ATOMS: atom_id res chain seq x y z
N MET A 1 -25.82 31.86 28.14
CA MET A 1 -25.45 30.62 27.42
C MET A 1 -24.09 30.16 27.94
N ARG A 2 -24.01 29.02 28.60
CA ARG A 2 -22.74 28.44 29.10
C ARG A 2 -22.11 27.55 28.01
N PRO A 3 -20.78 27.53 27.85
CA PRO A 3 -20.11 26.63 26.91
C PRO A 3 -20.13 25.20 27.45
N ARG A 4 -20.49 24.24 26.61
CA ARG A 4 -20.41 22.80 26.91
C ARG A 4 -19.00 22.31 26.61
N ASN A 5 -18.34 21.82 27.65
CA ASN A 5 -17.06 21.11 27.55
C ASN A 5 -17.28 19.79 26.81
N PHE A 6 -16.57 19.59 25.69
CA PHE A 6 -16.48 18.31 25.01
C PHE A 6 -15.40 17.47 25.69
N THR A 7 -15.83 16.48 26.46
CA THR A 7 -14.95 15.43 26.99
C THR A 7 -14.62 14.48 25.84
N MET A 8 -13.35 14.47 25.44
CA MET A 8 -12.79 13.54 24.45
C MET A 8 -12.73 12.15 25.09
N VAL A 9 -13.60 11.24 24.65
CA VAL A 9 -13.56 9.83 25.08
C VAL A 9 -12.42 9.14 24.36
N LEU A 10 -11.38 8.81 25.10
CA LEU A 10 -10.25 7.98 24.67
C LEU A 10 -10.77 6.54 24.47
N GLY A 11 -11.03 6.17 23.21
CA GLY A 11 -11.51 4.84 22.84
C GLY A 11 -10.39 3.80 22.87
N VAL A 12 -10.34 3.04 23.96
CA VAL A 12 -9.94 1.63 24.13
C VAL A 12 -8.76 1.10 23.29
N VAL A 13 -7.67 0.88 24.02
CA VAL A 13 -6.50 0.04 23.72
C VAL A 13 -6.91 -1.38 23.32
N VAL A 14 -6.50 -1.83 22.13
CA VAL A 14 -6.46 -3.26 21.80
C VAL A 14 -5.21 -3.86 22.44
N LEU A 15 -5.39 -4.44 23.63
CA LEU A 15 -4.40 -5.28 24.30
C LEU A 15 -4.33 -6.63 23.55
N ALA A 16 -3.23 -6.90 22.86
CA ALA A 16 -2.99 -8.20 22.23
C ALA A 16 -2.20 -9.11 23.18
N SER A 17 -2.90 -10.01 23.85
CA SER A 17 -2.34 -11.09 24.66
C SER A 17 -1.49 -12.03 23.79
N LEU A 18 -0.20 -12.19 24.12
CA LEU A 18 0.67 -13.23 23.55
C LEU A 18 0.42 -14.56 24.28
N LEU A 19 -0.06 -15.57 23.56
CA LEU A 19 0.05 -16.96 23.96
C LEU A 19 1.18 -17.59 23.13
N ALA A 20 2.24 -18.00 23.82
CA ALA A 20 3.30 -18.82 23.27
C ALA A 20 2.82 -20.28 23.24
N VAL A 21 2.88 -20.92 22.07
CA VAL A 21 2.76 -22.38 21.95
C VAL A 21 4.00 -22.91 21.23
N SER A 22 4.76 -23.69 21.98
CA SER A 22 5.88 -24.53 21.55
C SER A 22 5.32 -25.85 21.03
N GLY A 23 5.85 -26.37 19.92
CA GLY A 23 5.47 -27.70 19.42
C GLY A 23 6.38 -28.17 18.28
N LEU A 24 6.89 -29.40 18.43
CA LEU A 24 7.97 -30.06 17.70
C LEU A 24 7.70 -30.40 16.22
N ALA A 25 8.81 -30.73 15.56
CA ALA A 25 9.01 -31.09 14.16
C ALA A 25 8.44 -32.45 13.71
N ALA A 26 8.31 -32.62 12.39
CA ALA A 26 8.65 -33.85 11.67
C ALA A 26 8.94 -33.58 10.17
N CYS A 27 9.98 -34.21 9.65
CA CYS A 27 10.39 -34.26 8.24
C CYS A 27 9.52 -35.22 7.42
N SER A 28 9.33 -34.94 6.12
CA SER A 28 9.50 -35.96 5.08
C SER A 28 9.75 -35.31 3.70
N ALA A 29 10.63 -35.95 2.93
CA ALA A 29 10.95 -35.66 1.54
C ALA A 29 10.05 -36.46 0.59
N ALA A 30 9.86 -35.97 -0.64
CA ALA A 30 9.71 -36.80 -1.83
C ALA A 30 9.90 -35.96 -3.11
N GLU A 31 10.71 -36.51 -4.01
CA GLU A 31 11.03 -36.04 -5.35
C GLU A 31 9.91 -36.38 -6.37
N GLY A 32 9.88 -35.66 -7.48
CA GLY A 32 9.05 -36.03 -8.65
C GLY A 32 9.33 -35.15 -9.86
N ARG A 33 10.13 -35.67 -10.79
CA ARG A 33 10.45 -35.11 -12.12
C ARG A 33 9.25 -35.23 -13.07
N GLY A 34 9.13 -34.32 -14.05
CA GLY A 34 8.27 -34.52 -15.22
C GLY A 34 8.16 -33.29 -16.13
N SER A 35 8.37 -33.49 -17.42
CA SER A 35 8.73 -32.51 -18.46
C SER A 35 7.57 -32.02 -19.37
N VAL A 36 7.87 -30.89 -20.04
CA VAL A 36 7.24 -30.08 -21.14
C VAL A 36 6.95 -30.95 -22.40
N PRO A 37 5.97 -30.70 -23.33
CA PRO A 37 5.96 -29.52 -24.22
C PRO A 37 4.63 -28.92 -24.75
N ALA A 38 4.84 -27.85 -25.52
CA ALA A 38 3.94 -26.84 -26.08
C ALA A 38 2.98 -27.30 -27.19
N ALA A 39 1.92 -26.51 -27.42
CA ALA A 39 1.38 -26.25 -28.75
C ALA A 39 0.54 -24.96 -28.79
N ALA A 40 0.77 -24.15 -29.81
CA ALA A 40 0.07 -22.93 -30.14
C ALA A 40 -1.34 -23.20 -30.71
N SER A 41 -2.26 -22.26 -30.51
CA SER A 41 -3.45 -22.14 -31.36
C SER A 41 -3.82 -20.67 -31.51
N ALA A 42 -3.92 -20.24 -32.77
CA ALA A 42 -4.25 -18.89 -33.20
C ALA A 42 -5.67 -18.84 -33.79
N ARG A 43 -6.37 -17.72 -33.55
CA ARG A 43 -7.43 -17.04 -34.36
C ARG A 43 -8.47 -16.36 -33.42
N PRO A 44 -9.34 -15.44 -33.89
CA PRO A 44 -9.25 -14.50 -35.02
C PRO A 44 -9.41 -13.03 -34.58
N ARG A 45 -9.17 -12.10 -35.53
CA ARG A 45 -9.40 -10.65 -35.40
C ARG A 45 -10.90 -10.34 -35.30
N GLY A 46 -11.29 -9.61 -34.26
CA GLY A 46 -12.58 -8.93 -34.13
C GLY A 46 -12.34 -7.45 -33.86
N ALA A 47 -12.94 -6.59 -34.70
CA ALA A 47 -12.87 -5.14 -34.64
C ALA A 47 -13.69 -4.60 -33.45
N GLY A 48 -13.14 -3.58 -32.78
CA GLY A 48 -13.79 -2.82 -31.74
C GLY A 48 -12.80 -1.79 -31.18
N ASP A 49 -13.02 -0.53 -31.52
CA ASP A 49 -12.17 0.61 -31.15
C ASP A 49 -12.00 0.74 -29.63
N ALA A 50 -10.79 0.42 -29.18
CA ALA A 50 -10.23 0.98 -27.97
C ALA A 50 -8.86 1.52 -28.37
N VAL A 51 -8.69 2.85 -28.27
CA VAL A 51 -7.37 3.45 -28.25
C VAL A 51 -6.68 2.89 -27.01
N ALA A 52 -5.98 1.78 -27.19
CA ALA A 52 -4.95 1.33 -26.29
C ALA A 52 -3.90 2.42 -26.36
N THR A 53 -4.04 3.42 -25.50
CA THR A 53 -2.93 4.29 -25.14
C THR A 53 -1.80 3.34 -24.80
N ASP A 54 -0.75 3.38 -25.62
CA ASP A 54 0.49 2.66 -25.40
C ASP A 54 0.91 2.97 -23.96
N ALA A 55 0.53 2.07 -23.05
CA ALA A 55 0.73 2.24 -21.63
C ALA A 55 2.22 2.04 -21.47
N GLY A 56 2.95 3.16 -21.64
CA GLY A 56 4.38 3.19 -21.90
C GLY A 56 5.05 2.17 -21.01
N SER A 57 5.83 1.28 -21.65
CA SER A 57 6.45 0.13 -21.00
C SER A 57 6.97 0.53 -19.63
N ALA A 58 6.22 0.15 -18.59
CA ALA A 58 6.60 0.46 -17.23
C ALA A 58 8.00 -0.16 -17.07
N GLY A 59 9.02 0.66 -16.86
CA GLY A 59 10.39 0.15 -16.77
C GLY A 59 10.48 -0.94 -15.71
N LEU A 60 11.43 -1.86 -15.88
CA LEU A 60 11.64 -2.97 -14.94
C LEU A 60 11.65 -2.47 -13.49
N LEU A 61 10.98 -3.22 -12.63
CA LEU A 61 10.87 -2.89 -11.22
C LEU A 61 12.15 -3.23 -10.45
N PRO A 62 12.55 -2.40 -9.46
CA PRO A 62 13.83 -2.55 -8.77
C PRO A 62 13.89 -3.73 -7.80
N TRP A 63 12.76 -4.29 -7.36
CA TRP A 63 12.75 -5.39 -6.38
C TRP A 63 11.89 -6.56 -6.85
N SER A 64 12.47 -7.75 -6.92
CA SER A 64 11.69 -8.97 -7.17
C SER A 64 10.87 -9.36 -5.93
N PRO A 65 9.70 -10.00 -6.10
CA PRO A 65 8.99 -10.64 -5.00
C PRO A 65 9.90 -11.65 -4.30
N PRO A 66 9.76 -11.86 -2.98
CA PRO A 66 10.52 -12.90 -2.29
C PRO A 66 10.20 -14.28 -2.89
N ARG A 67 11.23 -15.13 -2.99
CA ARG A 67 11.02 -16.55 -3.31
C ARG A 67 10.15 -17.18 -2.21
N LEU A 68 9.01 -17.73 -2.59
CA LEU A 68 8.10 -18.40 -1.68
C LEU A 68 8.44 -19.88 -1.55
N SER A 69 8.35 -20.42 -0.33
CA SER A 69 8.47 -21.86 -0.06
C SER A 69 7.10 -22.44 0.28
N ASN A 70 6.63 -23.40 -0.53
CA ASN A 70 5.31 -24.04 -0.40
C ASN A 70 4.18 -23.07 -0.03
N PRO A 71 3.95 -22.02 -0.84
CA PRO A 71 3.04 -20.96 -0.45
C PRO A 71 1.59 -21.44 -0.41
N THR A 72 0.84 -20.92 0.56
CA THR A 72 -0.63 -21.03 0.54
C THR A 72 -1.22 -19.85 -0.22
N THR A 73 -2.11 -20.13 -1.18
CA THR A 73 -2.85 -19.07 -1.88
C THR A 73 -4.13 -18.75 -1.11
N ILE A 74 -4.32 -17.49 -0.74
CA ILE A 74 -5.57 -16.98 -0.19
C ILE A 74 -6.30 -16.23 -1.29
N ASP A 75 -7.49 -16.71 -1.65
CA ASP A 75 -8.39 -15.97 -2.51
C ASP A 75 -9.24 -15.01 -1.68
N VAL A 76 -9.07 -13.70 -1.90
CA VAL A 76 -9.79 -12.69 -1.13
C VAL A 76 -11.29 -12.66 -1.48
N ALA A 77 -11.66 -13.11 -2.68
CA ALA A 77 -13.05 -13.15 -3.13
C ALA A 77 -13.91 -14.13 -2.31
N THR A 78 -13.29 -15.21 -1.83
CA THR A 78 -13.99 -16.28 -1.08
C THR A 78 -14.16 -15.94 0.40
N LEU A 79 -13.52 -14.88 0.88
CA LEU A 79 -13.67 -14.44 2.26
C LEU A 79 -15.05 -13.78 2.44
N THR A 80 -15.80 -14.24 3.44
CA THR A 80 -17.06 -13.60 3.84
C THR A 80 -16.77 -12.52 4.89
N PRO A 81 -16.78 -11.21 4.54
CA PRO A 81 -16.61 -10.17 5.54
C PRO A 81 -17.87 -10.09 6.41
N ARG A 82 -17.70 -9.70 7.68
CA ARG A 82 -18.85 -9.24 8.47
C ARG A 82 -19.42 -7.97 7.83
N PRO A 83 -20.74 -7.75 7.86
CA PRO A 83 -21.34 -6.49 7.41
C PRO A 83 -20.63 -5.29 8.05
N GLY A 84 -20.25 -4.30 7.26
CA GLY A 84 -19.59 -3.09 7.77
C GLY A 84 -18.10 -3.24 8.12
N ALA A 85 -17.54 -4.46 8.13
CA ALA A 85 -16.19 -4.74 8.62
C ALA A 85 -15.14 -4.81 7.49
N PRO A 86 -13.85 -4.59 7.82
CA PRO A 86 -12.76 -4.89 6.89
C PRO A 86 -12.70 -6.38 6.54
N ARG A 87 -12.11 -6.69 5.38
CA ARG A 87 -11.70 -8.06 5.03
C ARG A 87 -10.40 -8.37 5.76
N ILE A 88 -10.45 -9.28 6.72
CA ILE A 88 -9.29 -9.63 7.54
C ILE A 88 -8.77 -11.00 7.14
N ILE A 89 -7.51 -11.06 6.74
CA ILE A 89 -6.75 -12.28 6.50
C ILE A 89 -5.81 -12.49 7.68
N ARG A 90 -5.92 -13.66 8.32
CA ARG A 90 -5.01 -14.07 9.39
C ARG A 90 -4.10 -15.18 8.87
N LEU A 91 -2.80 -14.93 8.95
CA LEU A 91 -1.76 -15.76 8.37
C LEU A 91 -0.83 -16.25 9.48
N ASP A 92 -0.28 -17.46 9.31
CA ASP A 92 0.77 -17.96 10.18
C ASP A 92 2.07 -17.17 9.91
N PRO A 93 2.68 -16.53 10.93
CA PRO A 93 3.92 -15.75 10.77
C PRO A 93 5.13 -16.57 10.32
N ARG A 94 5.04 -17.91 10.23
CA ARG A 94 6.11 -18.79 9.75
C ARG A 94 5.91 -19.28 8.32
N ARG A 95 4.76 -19.01 7.70
CA ARG A 95 4.40 -19.53 6.37
C ARG A 95 4.39 -18.45 5.29
N ASP A 96 4.56 -18.90 4.05
CA ASP A 96 4.58 -18.04 2.87
C ASP A 96 3.21 -18.05 2.18
N TYR A 97 2.82 -16.91 1.61
CA TYR A 97 1.48 -16.71 1.08
C TYR A 97 1.47 -15.95 -0.25
N ARG A 98 0.53 -16.34 -1.12
CA ARG A 98 0.08 -15.54 -2.25
C ARG A 98 -1.32 -15.04 -1.94
N ILE A 99 -1.54 -13.74 -2.08
CA ILE A 99 -2.86 -13.12 -1.90
C ILE A 99 -3.41 -12.83 -3.30
N ARG A 100 -4.47 -13.54 -3.67
CA ARG A 100 -5.18 -13.32 -4.94
C ARG A 100 -6.34 -12.37 -4.70
N MET A 101 -6.22 -11.17 -5.25
CA MET A 101 -7.32 -10.19 -5.28
C MET A 101 -8.37 -10.60 -6.31
N PRO A 102 -9.66 -10.25 -6.11
CA PRO A 102 -10.67 -10.41 -7.15
C PRO A 102 -10.43 -9.48 -8.35
N ASP A 103 -11.02 -9.83 -9.49
CA ASP A 103 -11.01 -9.01 -10.71
C ASP A 103 -11.87 -7.73 -10.60
N THR A 104 -12.57 -7.56 -9.49
CA THR A 104 -13.34 -6.36 -9.15
C THR A 104 -12.77 -5.69 -7.91
N ALA A 105 -12.91 -4.38 -7.80
CA ALA A 105 -12.39 -3.64 -6.65
C ALA A 105 -13.07 -4.09 -5.35
N LEU A 106 -12.27 -4.34 -4.30
CA LEU A 106 -12.80 -4.52 -2.95
C LEU A 106 -13.45 -3.21 -2.51
N ARG A 107 -14.70 -3.30 -2.03
CA ARG A 107 -15.44 -2.13 -1.50
C ARG A 107 -15.26 -1.90 0.00
N ARG A 108 -14.27 -2.57 0.59
CA ARG A 108 -13.95 -2.59 2.02
C ARG A 108 -12.42 -2.66 2.20
N PRO A 109 -11.91 -2.17 3.33
CA PRO A 109 -10.48 -2.27 3.64
C PRO A 109 -10.00 -3.72 3.63
N LEU A 110 -8.74 -3.91 3.28
CA LEU A 110 -8.04 -5.18 3.41
C LEU A 110 -7.05 -5.11 4.58
N VAL A 111 -7.11 -6.08 5.48
CA VAL A 111 -6.17 -6.26 6.58
C VAL A 111 -5.46 -7.60 6.42
N ILE A 112 -4.14 -7.57 6.39
CA ILE A 112 -3.30 -8.76 6.35
C ILE A 112 -2.50 -8.83 7.65
N LEU A 113 -2.84 -9.80 8.48
CA LEU A 113 -2.24 -10.04 9.80
C LEU A 113 -1.36 -11.28 9.75
N GLY A 114 -0.06 -11.13 10.03
CA GLY A 114 0.88 -12.25 10.01
C GLY A 114 1.42 -12.57 8.61
N GLY A 115 2.09 -13.72 8.48
CA GLY A 115 2.77 -14.17 7.28
C GLY A 115 4.28 -13.88 7.29
N ARG A 116 5.08 -14.87 6.87
CA ARG A 116 6.52 -14.70 6.68
C ARG A 116 6.79 -13.92 5.39
N ASN A 117 6.62 -14.56 4.24
CA ASN A 117 6.64 -13.87 2.95
C ASN A 117 5.22 -13.78 2.40
N VAL A 118 4.80 -12.59 1.99
CA VAL A 118 3.45 -12.34 1.46
C VAL A 118 3.59 -11.63 0.12
N VAL A 119 3.00 -12.20 -0.94
CA VAL A 119 2.99 -11.60 -2.28
C VAL A 119 1.57 -11.29 -2.70
N LEU A 120 1.31 -10.03 -3.03
CA LEU A 120 0.07 -9.53 -3.60
C LEU A 120 0.45 -8.77 -4.88
N ILE A 121 0.00 -9.24 -6.04
CA ILE A 121 0.24 -8.60 -7.33
C ILE A 121 -1.11 -8.34 -8.00
N GLY A 122 -1.36 -7.07 -8.32
CA GLY A 122 -2.62 -6.59 -8.88
C GLY A 122 -3.75 -6.51 -7.88
N GLY A 123 -4.86 -5.92 -8.33
CA GLY A 123 -6.06 -5.72 -7.55
C GLY A 123 -6.39 -4.26 -7.33
N ALA A 124 -7.60 -4.01 -6.84
CA ALA A 124 -8.05 -2.68 -6.46
C ALA A 124 -8.84 -2.70 -5.16
N ILE A 125 -8.76 -1.60 -4.43
CA ILE A 125 -9.62 -1.29 -3.29
C ILE A 125 -10.25 0.07 -3.57
N SER A 126 -11.58 0.11 -3.64
CA SER A 126 -12.36 1.33 -3.87
C SER A 126 -13.32 1.51 -2.71
N ILE A 127 -13.00 2.42 -1.78
CA ILE A 127 -13.80 2.65 -0.57
C ILE A 127 -14.95 3.62 -0.91
N PRO A 128 -16.21 3.15 -1.02
CA PRO A 128 -17.34 4.05 -1.21
C PRO A 128 -17.64 4.79 0.10
N TYR A 129 -18.50 5.80 0.03
CA TYR A 129 -19.06 6.44 1.22
C TYR A 129 -19.61 5.41 2.22
N GLN A 130 -19.06 5.43 3.43
CA GLN A 130 -19.34 4.47 4.50
C GLN A 130 -20.42 4.96 5.48
N GLY A 131 -21.03 6.13 5.23
CA GLY A 131 -21.97 6.78 6.15
C GLY A 131 -21.29 7.82 7.05
N PRO A 132 -22.06 8.73 7.67
CA PRO A 132 -21.53 9.89 8.38
C PRO A 132 -20.67 9.52 9.60
N ASP A 133 -20.93 8.38 10.24
CA ASP A 133 -20.26 7.94 11.47
C ASP A 133 -19.16 6.88 11.23
N ALA A 134 -18.76 6.69 9.97
CA ALA A 134 -17.75 5.69 9.64
C ALA A 134 -16.41 5.98 10.30
N SER A 135 -15.86 4.94 10.93
CA SER A 135 -14.52 4.97 11.53
C SER A 135 -13.42 5.06 10.46
N ILE A 136 -12.23 5.50 10.89
CA ILE A 136 -11.03 5.50 10.06
C ILE A 136 -10.70 4.09 9.54
N GLU A 137 -10.91 3.06 10.36
CA GLU A 137 -10.66 1.67 9.98
C GLU A 137 -11.51 1.24 8.78
N GLN A 138 -12.77 1.66 8.72
CA GLN A 138 -13.68 1.39 7.61
C GLN A 138 -13.33 2.17 6.34
N ARG A 139 -12.57 3.25 6.50
CA ARG A 139 -12.16 4.20 5.46
C ARG A 139 -10.73 4.01 4.97
N ARG A 140 -10.05 2.94 5.42
CA ARG A 140 -8.68 2.58 5.04
C ARG A 140 -8.65 1.71 3.77
N GLY A 141 -7.58 1.82 2.99
CA GLY A 141 -7.28 0.92 1.88
C GLY A 141 -6.71 -0.41 2.35
N LEU A 142 -5.43 -0.42 2.71
CA LEU A 142 -4.67 -1.61 3.10
C LEU A 142 -3.99 -1.44 4.46
N LEU A 143 -4.01 -2.50 5.26
CA LEU A 143 -3.32 -2.59 6.54
C LEU A 143 -2.46 -3.86 6.59
N LEU A 144 -1.16 -3.69 6.83
CA LEU A 144 -0.18 -4.77 6.99
C LEU A 144 0.28 -4.81 8.45
N ILE A 145 0.06 -5.93 9.15
CA ILE A 145 0.40 -6.06 10.57
C ILE A 145 1.14 -7.37 10.83
N LYS A 146 2.21 -7.32 11.63
CA LYS A 146 2.93 -8.50 12.18
C LYS A 146 3.50 -9.44 11.10
N GLN A 147 3.97 -8.91 9.97
CA GLN A 147 4.79 -9.71 9.05
C GLN A 147 6.22 -9.88 9.58
N THR A 148 6.83 -11.03 9.30
CA THR A 148 8.16 -11.41 9.83
C THR A 148 9.23 -11.50 8.73
N GLY A 149 8.85 -11.68 7.47
CA GLY A 149 9.75 -11.75 6.31
C GLY A 149 9.57 -10.56 5.36
N THR A 150 9.30 -10.83 4.09
CA THR A 150 9.07 -9.78 3.08
C THR A 150 7.60 -9.75 2.64
N VAL A 151 6.98 -8.57 2.72
CA VAL A 151 5.70 -8.29 2.06
C VAL A 151 5.98 -7.57 0.76
N HIS A 152 5.45 -8.10 -0.33
CA HIS A 152 5.54 -7.51 -1.65
C HIS A 152 4.13 -7.22 -2.16
N VAL A 153 3.85 -5.94 -2.37
CA VAL A 153 2.60 -5.43 -2.95
C VAL A 153 2.95 -4.74 -4.25
N GLU A 154 2.38 -5.20 -5.35
CA GLU A 154 2.63 -4.67 -6.69
C GLU A 154 1.34 -4.36 -7.42
N GLY A 155 1.27 -3.24 -8.14
CA GLY A 155 0.17 -2.98 -9.08
C GLY A 155 -1.19 -2.71 -8.43
N LEU A 156 -1.20 -2.28 -7.17
CA LEU A 156 -2.43 -2.03 -6.40
C LEU A 156 -2.97 -0.63 -6.67
N LEU A 157 -4.26 -0.54 -7.00
CA LEU A 157 -5.03 0.71 -7.05
C LEU A 157 -5.82 0.91 -5.75
N LEU A 158 -5.64 2.06 -5.10
CA LEU A 158 -6.47 2.52 -3.99
C LEU A 158 -7.24 3.77 -4.42
N THR A 159 -8.55 3.76 -4.28
CA THR A 159 -9.42 4.89 -4.65
C THR A 159 -10.72 4.88 -3.83
N GLY A 160 -11.65 5.77 -4.15
CA GLY A 160 -13.02 5.77 -3.65
C GLY A 160 -13.41 7.06 -2.92
N ALA A 161 -14.72 7.33 -2.92
CA ALA A 161 -15.31 8.56 -2.42
C ALA A 161 -15.14 8.78 -0.90
N ASP A 162 -14.60 7.80 -0.17
CA ASP A 162 -14.40 7.90 1.29
C ASP A 162 -13.10 7.24 1.73
N LEU A 163 -12.16 7.05 0.79
CA LEU A 163 -10.81 6.60 1.09
C LEU A 163 -10.06 7.69 1.86
N SER A 164 -9.75 7.38 3.11
CA SER A 164 -9.18 8.31 4.08
C SER A 164 -7.76 7.94 4.48
N GLU A 165 -7.38 6.67 4.35
CA GLU A 165 -6.04 6.15 4.67
C GLU A 165 -5.61 5.19 3.56
N GLY A 166 -4.38 5.32 3.05
CA GLY A 166 -3.88 4.50 1.96
C GLY A 166 -3.39 3.15 2.48
N ILE A 167 -2.09 3.06 2.72
CA ILE A 167 -1.42 1.85 3.22
C ILE A 167 -0.83 2.13 4.60
N GLN A 168 -1.34 1.43 5.62
CA GLN A 168 -0.77 1.47 6.97
C GLN A 168 0.02 0.20 7.28
N ILE A 169 1.13 0.35 8.01
CA ILE A 169 2.07 -0.74 8.31
C ILE A 169 2.38 -0.76 9.81
N ALA A 170 2.32 -1.95 10.40
CA ALA A 170 2.73 -2.25 11.77
C ALA A 170 3.45 -3.61 11.81
N SER A 171 4.60 -3.67 11.16
CA SER A 171 5.36 -4.89 10.91
C SER A 171 6.85 -4.63 11.13
N PRO A 172 7.28 -4.34 12.37
CA PRO A 172 8.63 -3.88 12.67
C PRO A 172 9.74 -4.89 12.31
N GLU A 173 9.39 -6.16 12.12
CA GLU A 173 10.32 -7.21 11.68
C GLU A 173 10.40 -7.36 10.14
N ALA A 174 9.42 -6.82 9.41
CA ALA A 174 9.28 -7.07 7.97
C ALA A 174 10.05 -6.09 7.08
N VAL A 175 10.46 -6.59 5.91
CA VAL A 175 10.70 -5.74 4.74
C VAL A 175 9.36 -5.57 4.02
N VAL A 176 8.93 -4.34 3.78
CA VAL A 176 7.72 -4.04 2.99
C VAL A 176 8.14 -3.39 1.68
N GLN A 177 7.78 -4.03 0.58
CA GLN A 177 8.03 -3.59 -0.79
C GLN A 177 6.69 -3.21 -1.44
N LEU A 178 6.57 -1.95 -1.84
CA LEU A 178 5.41 -1.38 -2.49
C LEU A 178 5.84 -0.92 -3.89
N GLN A 179 5.30 -1.53 -4.94
CA GLN A 179 5.69 -1.22 -6.31
C GLN A 179 4.51 -1.00 -7.25
N ASN A 180 4.64 -0.08 -8.21
CA ASN A 180 3.55 0.27 -9.15
C ASN A 180 2.21 0.53 -8.42
N ILE A 181 2.27 1.34 -7.36
CA ILE A 181 1.10 1.65 -6.54
C ILE A 181 0.48 2.96 -7.03
N ARG A 182 -0.85 2.96 -7.18
CA ARG A 182 -1.61 4.18 -7.45
C ARG A 182 -2.60 4.44 -6.32
N VAL A 183 -2.56 5.64 -5.75
CA VAL A 183 -3.53 6.10 -4.76
C VAL A 183 -4.21 7.36 -5.28
N GLU A 184 -5.53 7.33 -5.40
CA GLU A 184 -6.32 8.42 -5.95
C GLU A 184 -7.23 9.04 -4.89
N GLN A 185 -7.30 10.38 -4.92
CA GLN A 185 -8.28 11.18 -4.17
C GLN A 185 -8.34 10.84 -2.67
N LEU A 186 -7.20 10.52 -2.05
CA LEU A 186 -7.16 10.27 -0.61
C LEU A 186 -7.51 11.56 0.15
N HIS A 187 -8.51 11.50 1.03
CA HIS A 187 -9.05 12.72 1.65
C HIS A 187 -9.62 12.55 3.05
N ALA A 188 -9.48 13.61 3.84
CA ALA A 188 -10.24 13.84 5.06
C ALA A 188 -11.65 14.31 4.71
N ARG A 189 -12.64 14.03 5.57
CA ARG A 189 -13.98 14.63 5.44
C ARG A 189 -13.95 16.09 5.87
N ASP A 190 -13.24 16.41 6.95
CA ASP A 190 -12.99 17.78 7.37
C ASP A 190 -11.65 18.27 6.80
N GLN A 191 -11.69 18.87 5.61
CA GLN A 191 -10.49 19.35 4.91
C GLN A 191 -9.97 20.69 5.43
N VAL A 192 -10.68 21.30 6.40
CA VAL A 192 -10.33 22.61 6.94
C VAL A 192 -9.52 22.43 8.23
N ARG A 193 -10.11 21.73 9.21
CA ARG A 193 -9.46 21.51 10.51
C ARG A 193 -8.81 20.15 10.62
N PHE A 194 -9.14 19.21 9.72
CA PHE A 194 -8.66 17.82 9.79
C PHE A 194 -8.99 17.19 11.14
N SER A 195 -10.20 17.48 11.65
CA SER A 195 -10.66 16.98 12.94
C SER A 195 -11.11 15.53 12.91
N ASP A 196 -11.39 14.96 11.72
CA ASP A 196 -11.75 13.55 11.58
C ASP A 196 -10.51 12.65 11.48
N ASN A 197 -9.59 12.93 10.56
CA ASN A 197 -8.35 12.18 10.42
C ASN A 197 -7.24 12.99 9.72
N HIS A 198 -6.08 12.35 9.63
CA HIS A 198 -4.91 12.83 8.90
C HIS A 198 -4.58 11.84 7.76
N PRO A 199 -5.12 12.07 6.56
CA PRO A 199 -4.95 11.14 5.46
C PRO A 199 -3.50 10.99 5.04
N ASP A 200 -2.99 9.75 5.13
CA ASP A 200 -1.67 9.35 4.66
C ASP A 200 -1.76 8.37 3.48
N ILE A 201 -0.95 8.57 2.43
CA ILE A 201 -0.81 7.60 1.33
C ILE A 201 -0.10 6.34 1.84
N VAL A 202 1.02 6.50 2.55
CA VAL A 202 1.71 5.40 3.25
C VAL A 202 2.16 5.85 4.64
N GLN A 203 1.87 5.03 5.65
CA GLN A 203 2.22 5.29 7.05
C GLN A 203 2.71 4.02 7.76
N PRO A 204 4.02 3.87 8.05
CA PRO A 204 4.54 2.79 8.88
C PRO A 204 4.38 3.04 10.39
N TRP A 205 3.15 3.33 10.81
CA TRP A 205 2.79 3.73 12.17
C TRP A 205 3.27 2.76 13.27
N GLY A 206 3.13 1.45 13.06
CA GLY A 206 3.58 0.43 14.03
C GLY A 206 4.99 -0.09 13.76
N GLY A 207 5.76 0.62 12.94
CA GLY A 207 7.12 0.27 12.57
C GLY A 207 7.25 -0.66 11.36
N VAL A 208 8.47 -0.68 10.82
CA VAL A 208 8.89 -1.50 9.68
C VAL A 208 10.41 -1.67 9.69
N ARG A 209 10.93 -2.88 9.47
CA ARG A 209 12.39 -3.09 9.40
C ARG A 209 13.00 -2.37 8.20
N ARG A 210 12.33 -2.46 7.05
CA ARG A 210 12.70 -1.70 5.84
C ARG A 210 11.48 -1.45 4.96
N LEU A 211 11.28 -0.21 4.56
CA LEU A 211 10.26 0.20 3.59
C LEU A 211 10.91 0.51 2.24
N ARG A 212 10.42 -0.13 1.18
CA ARG A 212 10.85 0.08 -0.21
C ARG A 212 9.64 0.52 -1.02
N ILE A 213 9.70 1.70 -1.62
CA ILE A 213 8.63 2.25 -2.47
C ILE A 213 9.21 2.54 -3.84
N GLY A 214 8.65 1.92 -4.88
CA GLY A 214 9.19 1.95 -6.23
C GLY A 214 8.09 2.17 -7.25
N ALA A 215 8.12 3.25 -8.02
CA ALA A 215 7.00 3.61 -8.90
C ALA A 215 5.69 3.74 -8.09
N LEU A 216 5.57 4.84 -7.34
CA LEU A 216 4.33 5.20 -6.64
C LEU A 216 3.81 6.52 -7.18
N THR A 217 2.52 6.55 -7.53
CA THR A 217 1.79 7.79 -7.80
C THR A 217 0.67 7.95 -6.80
N GLY A 218 0.64 9.08 -6.09
CA GLY A 218 -0.38 9.34 -5.09
C GLY A 218 -1.01 10.73 -5.21
N GLN A 219 -2.29 10.84 -4.91
CA GLN A 219 -2.99 12.10 -4.72
C GLN A 219 -3.65 12.15 -3.34
N THR A 220 -3.41 13.22 -2.61
CA THR A 220 -3.88 13.40 -1.22
C THR A 220 -4.32 14.85 -0.98
N ASN A 221 -5.28 15.05 -0.08
CA ASN A 221 -5.67 16.37 0.40
C ASN A 221 -5.00 16.77 1.73
N TYR A 222 -4.08 15.95 2.24
CA TYR A 222 -3.36 16.22 3.47
C TYR A 222 -1.90 15.79 3.38
N GLN A 223 -1.60 14.54 3.71
CA GLN A 223 -0.24 14.00 3.80
C GLN A 223 -0.03 12.88 2.79
N GLY A 224 1.22 12.73 2.36
CA GLY A 224 1.62 11.67 1.45
C GLY A 224 2.31 10.55 2.20
N LEU A 225 3.62 10.66 2.42
CA LEU A 225 4.37 9.69 3.21
C LEU A 225 4.57 10.23 4.62
N PHE A 226 3.99 9.56 5.62
CA PHE A 226 4.16 9.92 7.03
C PHE A 226 5.15 8.98 7.71
N LEU A 227 6.43 9.31 7.58
CA LEU A 227 7.56 8.54 8.08
C LEU A 227 7.97 9.06 9.46
N LYS A 228 7.11 8.81 10.43
CA LYS A 228 7.34 9.09 11.85
C LYS A 228 7.22 7.83 12.66
N GLU A 229 8.22 7.56 13.50
CA GLU A 229 8.13 6.51 14.52
C GLU A 229 7.03 6.88 15.52
N ALA A 230 5.91 6.16 15.50
CA ALA A 230 4.80 6.38 16.41
C ALA A 230 4.73 5.26 17.46
N LEU A 231 4.43 4.03 17.03
CA LEU A 231 4.36 2.85 17.92
C LEU A 231 5.45 1.81 17.67
N GLY A 232 6.27 1.98 16.64
CA GLY A 232 7.37 1.07 16.35
C GLY A 232 8.47 1.75 15.53
N PRO A 233 9.67 1.14 15.50
CA PRO A 233 10.82 1.71 14.81
C PRO A 233 10.68 1.64 13.29
N ILE A 234 11.25 2.61 12.60
CA ILE A 234 11.44 2.59 11.14
C ILE A 234 12.93 2.33 10.90
N GLY A 235 13.30 1.15 10.39
CA GLY A 235 14.72 0.81 10.21
C GLY A 235 15.39 1.53 9.04
N ALA A 236 14.87 1.36 7.83
CA ALA A 236 15.38 2.03 6.63
C ALA A 236 14.29 2.28 5.59
N VAL A 237 14.42 3.34 4.81
CA VAL A 237 13.47 3.72 3.75
C VAL A 237 14.19 3.90 2.41
N GLN A 238 13.64 3.33 1.34
CA GLN A 238 14.13 3.52 -0.02
C GLN A 238 12.96 4.00 -0.89
N LEU A 239 13.10 5.19 -1.47
CA LEU A 239 12.13 5.79 -2.38
C LEU A 239 12.74 5.86 -3.78
N TRP A 240 12.05 5.29 -4.76
CA TRP A 240 12.43 5.31 -6.16
C TRP A 240 11.22 5.61 -7.03
N LYS A 241 11.30 6.62 -7.89
CA LYS A 241 10.20 7.01 -8.79
C LYS A 241 8.89 7.21 -8.04
N VAL A 242 8.85 8.20 -7.15
CA VAL A 242 7.64 8.53 -6.39
C VAL A 242 7.15 9.90 -6.82
N ASN A 243 5.87 10.02 -7.19
CA ASN A 243 5.26 11.31 -7.40
C ASN A 243 3.97 11.47 -6.58
N ILE A 244 3.87 12.58 -5.86
CA ILE A 244 2.72 12.86 -5.00
C ILE A 244 2.16 14.25 -5.31
N LYS A 245 0.85 14.30 -5.51
CA LYS A 245 0.10 15.53 -5.76
C LYS A 245 -0.77 15.90 -4.57
N GLY A 246 -0.52 17.07 -4.01
CA GLY A 246 -1.41 17.72 -3.05
C GLY A 246 -2.60 18.35 -3.76
N SER A 247 -3.82 18.04 -3.31
CA SER A 247 -5.01 18.81 -3.68
C SER A 247 -5.07 20.14 -2.91
N ALA A 248 -6.16 20.90 -3.03
CA ALA A 248 -6.27 22.26 -2.51
C ALA A 248 -5.92 22.42 -1.02
N SER A 249 -6.23 21.42 -0.18
CA SER A 249 -5.95 21.44 1.26
C SER A 249 -4.67 20.70 1.66
N GLY A 250 -3.92 20.16 0.68
CA GLY A 250 -2.69 19.40 0.92
C GLY A 250 -1.67 20.15 1.78
N ARG A 251 -1.10 19.46 2.76
CA ARG A 251 -0.12 20.04 3.71
C ARG A 251 1.24 19.38 3.54
N GLN A 252 1.63 18.47 4.43
CA GLN A 252 2.95 17.84 4.43
C GLN A 252 2.94 16.57 3.57
N LEU A 253 3.20 16.71 2.28
CA LEU A 253 3.24 15.57 1.36
C LEU A 253 4.35 14.57 1.72
N LEU A 254 5.47 15.03 2.27
CA LEU A 254 6.46 14.15 2.89
C LEU A 254 6.75 14.61 4.32
N TRP A 255 6.52 13.73 5.28
CA TRP A 255 6.85 13.94 6.68
C TRP A 255 7.89 12.94 7.12
N ARG A 256 9.02 13.43 7.64
CA ARG A 256 10.07 12.61 8.23
C ARG A 256 10.39 13.10 9.64
N GLU A 257 10.33 12.17 10.58
CA GLU A 257 10.71 12.39 11.98
C GLU A 257 11.26 11.07 12.56
N GLY A 258 12.45 11.12 13.18
CA GLY A 258 13.16 9.93 13.65
C GLY A 258 14.55 9.80 13.03
N GLN A 259 15.32 8.80 13.49
CA GLN A 259 16.70 8.53 13.06
C GLN A 259 16.75 7.20 12.31
N PHE A 260 16.67 7.27 10.99
CA PHE A 260 16.74 6.11 10.12
C PHE A 260 17.33 6.46 8.76
N ASP A 261 17.93 5.47 8.12
CA ASP A 261 18.50 5.60 6.79
C ASP A 261 17.41 5.84 5.76
N ILE A 262 17.63 6.81 4.88
CA ILE A 262 16.73 7.07 3.76
C ILE A 262 17.52 7.28 2.47
N SER A 263 17.10 6.59 1.41
CA SER A 263 17.55 6.82 0.04
C SER A 263 16.39 7.39 -0.76
N VAL A 264 16.63 8.50 -1.46
CA VAL A 264 15.63 9.22 -2.24
C VAL A 264 16.16 9.36 -3.66
N ASN A 265 15.44 8.77 -4.63
CA ASN A 265 15.78 8.83 -6.05
C ASN A 265 14.52 9.07 -6.89
N GLN A 266 14.55 10.11 -7.74
CA GLN A 266 13.43 10.50 -8.60
C GLN A 266 12.11 10.68 -7.82
N VAL A 267 12.13 11.54 -6.79
CA VAL A 267 10.94 11.88 -6.02
C VAL A 267 10.46 13.27 -6.39
N TYR A 268 9.20 13.37 -6.81
CA TYR A 268 8.57 14.57 -7.34
C TYR A 268 7.34 14.92 -6.51
N LEU A 269 7.20 16.17 -6.12
CA LEU A 269 6.02 16.65 -5.39
C LEU A 269 5.37 17.80 -6.14
N GLU A 270 4.06 17.73 -6.29
CA GLU A 270 3.21 18.85 -6.67
C GLU A 270 2.46 19.34 -5.42
N PRO A 271 3.00 20.32 -4.66
CA PRO A 271 2.28 20.91 -3.54
C PRO A 271 0.93 21.51 -3.96
N ALA A 272 0.04 21.69 -2.98
CA ALA A 272 -1.20 22.42 -3.19
C ALA A 272 -0.93 23.82 -3.80
N LYS A 273 -1.87 24.34 -4.59
CA LYS A 273 -1.76 25.67 -5.20
C LYS A 273 -1.43 26.72 -4.13
N GLY A 274 -0.38 27.51 -4.38
CA GLY A 274 0.08 28.54 -3.44
C GLY A 274 1.04 28.05 -2.35
N ARG A 275 1.36 26.75 -2.31
CA ARG A 275 2.40 26.20 -1.43
C ARG A 275 3.70 25.97 -2.19
N SER A 276 4.82 26.28 -1.54
CA SER A 276 6.14 25.91 -2.03
C SER A 276 6.45 24.44 -1.73
N LEU A 277 7.47 23.90 -2.39
CA LEU A 277 8.02 22.58 -2.07
C LEU A 277 8.42 22.50 -0.59
N GLN A 278 9.11 23.52 -0.07
CA GLN A 278 9.56 23.55 1.33
C GLN A 278 8.39 23.43 2.33
N GLN A 279 7.24 24.01 2.01
CA GLN A 279 6.03 23.91 2.84
C GLN A 279 5.34 22.55 2.75
N ALA A 280 5.64 21.75 1.73
CA ALA A 280 5.15 20.38 1.57
C ALA A 280 6.06 19.33 2.24
N LEU A 281 7.23 19.75 2.74
CA LEU A 281 8.21 18.90 3.40
C LEU A 281 8.21 19.17 4.90
N TRP A 282 8.23 18.11 5.69
CA TRP A 282 8.55 18.15 7.11
C TRP A 282 9.77 17.27 7.39
N GLY A 283 10.73 17.83 8.14
CA GLY A 283 12.03 17.20 8.40
C GLY A 283 13.05 17.49 7.30
N ARG A 284 14.20 16.81 7.38
CA ARG A 284 15.31 16.98 6.42
C ARG A 284 15.16 16.02 5.24
N TRP A 285 15.07 16.59 4.05
CA TRP A 285 14.95 15.90 2.78
C TRP A 285 16.00 16.39 1.80
N THR A 286 16.54 15.47 1.01
CA THR A 286 17.41 15.75 -0.13
C THR A 286 16.85 15.01 -1.36
N ASN A 287 17.20 15.48 -2.55
CA ASN A 287 16.81 14.86 -3.82
C ASN A 287 15.28 14.75 -4.06
N VAL A 288 14.51 15.69 -3.51
CA VAL A 288 13.09 15.86 -3.81
C VAL A 288 12.93 17.05 -4.76
N LEU A 289 12.20 16.84 -5.84
CA LEU A 289 12.00 17.81 -6.91
C LEU A 289 10.57 18.37 -6.86
N ALA A 290 10.41 19.63 -7.23
CA ALA A 290 9.10 20.28 -7.34
C ALA A 290 8.49 20.03 -8.73
N GLY A 291 7.16 19.91 -8.77
CA GLY A 291 6.41 19.69 -10.00
C GLY A 291 6.19 18.20 -10.34
N PRO A 292 5.50 17.92 -11.46
CA PRO A 292 5.30 16.55 -11.94
C PRO A 292 6.61 15.95 -12.48
N PRO A 293 6.72 14.62 -12.59
CA PRO A 293 7.83 14.00 -13.31
C PRO A 293 7.80 14.39 -14.81
N PRO A 294 8.96 14.45 -15.50
CA PRO A 294 9.05 14.91 -16.90
C PRO A 294 8.18 14.13 -17.90
N ASN A 295 7.94 12.85 -17.63
CA ASN A 295 7.19 11.95 -18.52
C ASN A 295 5.78 11.63 -17.98
N GLY A 296 5.26 12.47 -17.07
CA GLY A 296 3.98 12.24 -16.39
C GLY A 296 4.10 11.33 -15.16
N ASP A 297 2.94 10.87 -14.67
CA ASP A 297 2.84 9.98 -13.50
C ASP A 297 3.71 8.72 -13.67
N PHE A 298 4.44 8.31 -12.63
CA PHE A 298 5.17 7.05 -12.65
C PHE A 298 4.26 5.82 -12.74
N VAL A 299 3.05 5.94 -12.21
CA VAL A 299 1.98 4.95 -12.31
C VAL A 299 0.75 5.65 -12.91
N PRO A 300 0.67 5.77 -14.25
CA PRO A 300 -0.45 6.43 -14.90
C PRO A 300 -1.77 5.73 -14.61
N ARG A 301 -2.89 6.43 -14.82
CA ARG A 301 -4.23 5.85 -14.69
C ARG A 301 -4.36 4.63 -15.59
N GLY A 302 -5.00 3.58 -15.07
CA GLY A 302 -5.21 2.32 -15.79
C GLY A 302 -4.02 1.36 -15.71
N LEU A 303 -2.83 1.78 -15.26
CA LEU A 303 -1.70 0.85 -15.07
C LEU A 303 -1.97 -0.10 -13.90
N ALA A 304 -2.14 0.42 -12.69
CA ALA A 304 -2.46 -0.35 -11.49
C ALA A 304 -3.96 -0.70 -11.42
N GLY A 305 -4.30 -1.85 -10.82
CA GLY A 305 -5.68 -2.30 -10.68
C GLY A 305 -5.88 -3.80 -10.90
N PRO A 306 -7.12 -4.26 -11.09
CA PRO A 306 -7.44 -5.69 -11.20
C PRO A 306 -6.78 -6.39 -12.39
N ASN A 307 -6.55 -5.67 -13.50
CA ASN A 307 -5.95 -6.21 -14.71
C ASN A 307 -4.42 -5.99 -14.77
N TYR A 308 -3.81 -5.58 -13.65
CA TYR A 308 -2.39 -5.29 -13.60
C TYR A 308 -1.56 -6.51 -14.04
N ARG A 309 -0.54 -6.24 -14.87
CA ARG A 309 0.48 -7.21 -15.24
C ARG A 309 1.84 -6.64 -14.86
N SER A 310 2.65 -7.45 -14.18
CA SER A 310 4.01 -7.06 -13.84
C SER A 310 4.80 -6.74 -15.09
N ALA A 311 5.59 -5.67 -15.04
CA ALA A 311 6.58 -5.37 -16.07
C ALA A 311 7.83 -6.27 -15.98
N GLY A 312 7.91 -7.10 -14.94
CA GLY A 312 9.13 -7.82 -14.59
C GLY A 312 10.10 -6.96 -13.78
N TYR A 313 11.27 -7.52 -13.51
CA TYR A 313 12.20 -6.99 -12.51
C TYR A 313 13.59 -6.83 -13.09
N ALA A 314 14.33 -5.84 -12.58
CA ALA A 314 15.70 -5.60 -12.96
C ALA A 314 16.59 -6.82 -12.61
N PRO A 315 17.61 -7.15 -13.41
CA PRO A 315 18.54 -8.22 -13.09
C PRO A 315 19.19 -8.01 -11.71
N GLY A 316 19.24 -9.07 -10.89
CA GLY A 316 19.85 -9.03 -9.55
C GLY A 316 18.98 -8.37 -8.46
N SER A 317 17.69 -8.17 -8.73
CA SER A 317 16.70 -7.65 -7.77
C SER A 317 16.15 -8.67 -6.77
#